data_AF-F8U8N2-F1
#
_entry.id   AF-F8U8N2-F1
#
_cell.length_a   1.000
_cell.length_b   1.000
_cell.length_c   1.000
_cell.angle_alpha   90.00
_cell.angle_beta   90.00
_cell.angle_gamma   90.00
#
_symmetry.space_group_name_H-M   'P 1'
#
loop_
_entity.id
_entity.type
_entity.pdbx_description
1 polymer ?
#
loop_
_entity_poly.entity_id
_entity_poly.type
_entity_poly.pdbx_seq_one_letter_code
_entity_poly.pdbx_strand_id
1 'polypeptide(L)'
;AKNSIRDVGRVLNINLAEIDKISKTLADGQGIEEGYLKNSRFRIAIEKYPKLLELSKNIEGLPRQKGVHPAGIIISDTPIINIMPISVSTEKINQVDLTLEYIEKFGLIKIDFLGLKTLTIIQNIEKDLNYEDRFDYIASTTPNIYQDSQTLKCLNSTLSQGIFQIDSPGMKKTIKNVGIDTFNDLFAIISLFRPGPMEYISEYASNKKNPENIELIHPVYDEIVRETFGIIVYQEQIMQIAQKLVGMSFGQADILRRTISKKDLIKMEQYKTFFNQLAQKNNIDPE
;
A
#
# COMPACT_ATOMS: atom_id res chain seq x y z
N ALA A 1 -4.00 -21.02 0.59
CA ALA A 1 -4.07 -21.90 1.77
C ALA A 1 -5.43 -21.96 2.49
N LYS A 2 -5.91 -20.89 3.16
CA LYS A 2 -7.05 -21.00 4.10
C LYS A 2 -8.33 -21.53 3.46
N ASN A 3 -8.65 -21.09 2.25
CA ASN A 3 -9.86 -21.52 1.55
C ASN A 3 -9.76 -22.97 1.04
N SER A 4 -8.58 -23.42 0.57
CA SER A 4 -8.41 -24.82 0.17
C SER A 4 -8.62 -25.77 1.35
N ILE A 5 -8.09 -25.43 2.53
CA ILE A 5 -8.34 -26.19 3.78
C ILE A 5 -9.84 -26.23 4.11
N ARG A 6 -10.55 -25.11 3.96
CA ARG A 6 -11.99 -25.05 4.25
C ARG A 6 -12.81 -25.90 3.30
N ASP A 7 -12.54 -25.83 2.00
CA ASP A 7 -13.30 -26.57 1.00
C ASP A 7 -13.04 -28.08 1.10
N VAL A 8 -11.77 -28.50 1.22
CA VAL A 8 -11.42 -29.92 1.42
C VAL A 8 -11.98 -30.44 2.75
N GLY A 9 -11.87 -29.66 3.83
CA GLY A 9 -12.35 -30.06 5.15
C GLY A 9 -13.85 -30.34 5.16
N ARG A 10 -14.64 -29.53 4.43
CA ARG A 10 -16.08 -29.76 4.25
C ARG A 10 -16.37 -31.07 3.51
N VAL A 11 -15.62 -31.37 2.44
CA VAL A 11 -15.76 -32.62 1.67
C VAL A 11 -15.39 -33.84 2.51
N LEU A 12 -14.38 -33.70 3.39
CA LEU A 12 -13.96 -34.75 4.32
C LEU A 12 -14.87 -34.87 5.55
N ASN A 13 -15.97 -34.10 5.63
CA ASN A 13 -16.89 -34.05 6.76
C ASN A 13 -16.22 -33.75 8.11
N ILE A 14 -15.14 -32.96 8.10
CA ILE A 14 -14.49 -32.48 9.34
C ILE A 14 -15.37 -31.39 9.95
N ASN A 15 -15.42 -31.33 11.28
CA ASN A 15 -16.21 -30.32 11.98
C ASN A 15 -15.75 -28.89 11.59
N LEU A 16 -16.70 -28.02 11.24
CA LEU A 16 -16.42 -26.64 10.81
C LEU A 16 -15.60 -25.83 11.82
N ALA A 17 -15.78 -26.06 13.12
CA ALA A 17 -15.00 -25.39 14.16
C ALA A 17 -13.53 -25.82 14.13
N GLU A 18 -13.26 -27.09 13.85
CA GLU A 18 -11.90 -27.61 13.71
C GLU A 18 -11.23 -27.08 12.44
N ILE A 19 -11.97 -27.08 11.32
CA ILE A 19 -11.50 -26.50 10.05
C ILE A 19 -11.13 -25.02 10.25
N ASP A 20 -12.00 -24.23 10.89
CA ASP A 20 -11.74 -22.81 11.10
C ASP A 20 -10.55 -22.60 12.03
N LYS A 21 -10.44 -23.39 13.12
CA LYS A 21 -9.30 -23.38 14.03
C LYS A 21 -7.99 -23.66 13.30
N ILE A 22 -7.95 -24.68 12.45
CA ILE A 22 -6.76 -25.01 11.64
C ILE A 22 -6.44 -23.85 10.69
N SER A 23 -7.43 -23.37 9.92
CA SER A 23 -7.22 -22.32 8.92
C SER A 23 -6.74 -20.99 9.51
N LYS A 24 -7.20 -20.63 10.71
CA LYS A 24 -6.81 -19.40 11.43
C LYS A 24 -5.38 -19.44 11.97
N THR A 25 -4.75 -20.60 12.06
CA THR A 25 -3.33 -20.66 12.47
C THR A 25 -2.40 -20.10 11.41
N LEU A 26 -2.78 -20.12 10.14
CA LEU A 26 -2.01 -19.54 9.05
C LEU A 26 -2.16 -18.01 9.03
N ALA A 27 -1.06 -17.31 8.75
CA ALA A 27 -1.12 -15.88 8.44
C ALA A 27 -1.78 -15.64 7.08
N ASP A 28 -2.20 -14.40 6.81
CA ASP A 28 -2.70 -14.03 5.48
C ASP A 28 -1.54 -14.05 4.47
N GLY A 29 -1.80 -14.59 3.28
CA GLY A 29 -0.76 -14.80 2.25
C GLY A 29 0.18 -15.99 2.49
N GLN A 30 0.16 -16.60 3.68
CA GLN A 30 0.99 -17.77 3.98
C GLN A 30 0.47 -19.03 3.26
N GLY A 31 1.35 -19.72 2.52
CA GLY A 31 1.06 -20.99 1.85
C GLY A 31 0.97 -22.19 2.82
N ILE A 32 0.37 -23.31 2.38
CA ILE A 32 0.25 -24.51 3.24
C ILE A 32 1.60 -25.12 3.55
N GLU A 33 2.48 -25.23 2.55
CA GLU A 33 3.82 -25.80 2.73
C GLU A 33 4.69 -24.93 3.64
N GLU A 34 4.72 -23.62 3.39
CA GLU A 34 5.40 -22.68 4.26
C GLU A 34 4.86 -22.74 5.69
N GLY A 35 3.53 -22.75 5.84
CA GLY A 35 2.88 -22.91 7.12
C GLY A 35 3.31 -24.20 7.82
N TYR A 36 3.37 -25.32 7.10
CA TYR A 36 3.79 -26.59 7.67
C TYR A 36 5.24 -26.53 8.17
N LEU A 37 6.15 -25.90 7.43
CA LEU A 37 7.57 -25.82 7.78
C LEU A 37 7.84 -24.82 8.91
N LYS A 38 7.18 -23.65 8.91
CA LYS A 38 7.52 -22.53 9.78
C LYS A 38 6.55 -22.31 10.95
N ASN A 39 5.37 -22.93 10.94
CA ASN A 39 4.34 -22.73 11.96
C ASN A 39 4.02 -24.04 12.68
N SER A 40 4.61 -24.23 13.86
CA SER A 40 4.41 -25.43 14.69
C SER A 40 2.95 -25.64 15.09
N ARG A 41 2.19 -24.56 15.33
CA ARG A 41 0.76 -24.64 15.67
C ARG A 41 -0.06 -25.17 14.50
N PHE A 42 0.21 -24.67 13.29
CA PHE A 42 -0.43 -25.19 12.08
C PHE A 42 -0.07 -26.66 11.86
N ARG A 43 1.21 -27.00 11.92
CA ARG A 43 1.71 -28.39 11.77
C ARG A 43 0.98 -29.36 12.69
N ILE A 44 1.01 -29.10 14.01
CA ILE A 44 0.36 -29.97 15.00
C ILE A 44 -1.15 -30.11 14.75
N ALA A 45 -1.81 -29.04 14.31
CA ALA A 45 -3.25 -29.06 14.06
C ALA A 45 -3.61 -29.83 12.79
N ILE A 46 -2.86 -29.64 11.70
CA ILE A 46 -3.14 -30.24 10.40
C ILE A 46 -2.69 -31.70 10.33
N GLU A 47 -1.64 -32.11 11.06
CA GLU A 47 -1.15 -33.50 11.11
C GLU A 47 -2.20 -34.49 11.64
N LYS A 48 -3.19 -34.03 12.41
CA LYS A 48 -4.35 -34.83 12.83
C LYS A 48 -5.23 -35.26 11.66
N TYR A 49 -5.13 -34.57 10.52
CA TYR A 49 -5.90 -34.83 9.31
C TYR A 49 -4.96 -34.94 8.10
N PRO A 50 -4.17 -36.03 7.96
CA PRO A 50 -3.18 -36.16 6.89
C PRO A 50 -3.78 -35.99 5.48
N LYS A 51 -4.98 -36.54 5.27
CA LYS A 51 -5.71 -36.44 4.00
C LYS A 51 -6.17 -35.01 3.69
N LEU A 52 -6.47 -34.21 4.72
CA LEU A 52 -6.78 -32.79 4.56
C LEU A 52 -5.54 -32.03 4.09
N LEU A 53 -4.37 -32.28 4.69
CA LEU A 53 -3.10 -31.66 4.30
C LEU A 53 -2.75 -31.96 2.84
N GLU A 54 -2.76 -33.24 2.47
CA GLU A 54 -2.43 -33.71 1.12
C GLU A 54 -3.32 -33.07 0.06
N LEU A 55 -4.64 -33.19 0.21
CA LEU A 55 -5.59 -32.67 -0.78
C LEU A 55 -5.60 -31.14 -0.83
N SER A 56 -5.45 -30.48 0.32
CA SER A 56 -5.44 -29.00 0.36
C SER A 56 -4.21 -28.41 -0.34
N LYS A 57 -3.07 -29.10 -0.31
CA LYS A 57 -1.86 -28.71 -1.06
C LYS A 57 -2.09 -28.78 -2.56
N ASN A 58 -2.77 -29.85 -3.04
CA ASN A 58 -2.99 -30.06 -4.46
C ASN A 58 -3.91 -29.01 -5.11
N ILE A 59 -4.84 -28.44 -4.33
CA ILE A 59 -5.78 -27.43 -4.83
C ILE A 59 -5.41 -26.00 -4.41
N GLU A 60 -4.33 -25.82 -3.66
CA GLU A 60 -3.86 -24.50 -3.27
C GLU A 60 -3.45 -23.69 -4.52
N GLY A 61 -3.93 -22.45 -4.61
CA GLY A 61 -3.61 -21.54 -5.71
C GLY A 61 -4.48 -21.74 -6.95
N LEU A 62 -5.31 -22.79 -7.00
CA LEU A 62 -6.25 -22.97 -8.11
C LEU A 62 -7.36 -21.91 -8.10
N PRO A 63 -7.80 -21.42 -9.28
CA PRO A 63 -8.95 -20.55 -9.39
C PRO A 63 -10.21 -21.22 -8.81
N ARG A 64 -10.94 -20.48 -7.98
CA ARG A 64 -12.14 -21.01 -7.28
C ARG A 64 -13.45 -20.48 -7.87
N GLN A 65 -13.54 -19.18 -8.07
CA GLN A 65 -14.74 -18.48 -8.54
C GLN A 65 -14.31 -17.31 -9.44
N LYS A 66 -15.20 -16.92 -10.36
CA LYS A 66 -15.09 -15.66 -11.08
C LYS A 66 -15.59 -14.54 -10.16
N GLY A 67 -14.75 -13.53 -9.92
CA GLY A 67 -15.13 -12.31 -9.22
C GLY A 67 -15.23 -11.15 -10.19
N VAL A 68 -16.17 -10.22 -9.95
CA VAL A 68 -16.21 -8.93 -10.65
C VAL A 68 -15.23 -7.99 -9.95
N HIS A 69 -14.41 -7.26 -10.71
CA HIS A 69 -13.61 -6.18 -10.12
C HIS A 69 -14.55 -5.00 -9.81
N PRO A 70 -14.76 -4.64 -8.52
CA PRO A 70 -15.85 -3.76 -8.11
C PRO A 70 -15.72 -2.31 -8.62
N ALA A 71 -14.55 -1.92 -9.14
CA ALA A 71 -14.27 -0.57 -9.61
C ALA A 71 -13.88 -0.48 -11.08
N GLY A 72 -13.56 -1.59 -11.74
CA GLY A 72 -12.82 -1.55 -13.00
C GLY A 72 -13.75 -1.40 -14.21
N ILE A 73 -13.73 -0.25 -14.87
CA ILE A 73 -14.43 0.00 -16.13
C ILE A 73 -13.41 0.03 -17.26
N ILE A 74 -13.74 -0.63 -18.36
CA ILE A 74 -12.92 -0.68 -19.56
C ILE A 74 -13.59 0.16 -20.63
N ILE A 75 -12.82 1.06 -21.24
CA ILE A 75 -13.27 1.92 -22.32
C ILE A 75 -12.51 1.55 -23.58
N SER A 76 -13.25 1.34 -24.66
CA SER A 76 -12.71 1.05 -25.99
C SER A 76 -13.43 1.91 -27.01
N ASP A 77 -12.71 2.30 -28.06
CA ASP A 77 -13.20 2.98 -29.26
C ASP A 77 -13.91 2.03 -30.24
N THR A 78 -13.76 0.71 -30.04
CA THR A 78 -14.42 -0.34 -30.81
C THR A 78 -15.19 -1.30 -29.90
N PRO A 79 -16.14 -2.10 -30.43
CA PRO A 79 -16.87 -3.06 -29.61
C PRO A 79 -15.91 -4.05 -28.91
N ILE A 80 -15.95 -4.10 -27.57
CA ILE A 80 -15.04 -4.92 -26.74
C ILE A 80 -15.06 -6.40 -27.15
N ILE A 81 -16.20 -6.94 -27.58
CA ILE A 81 -16.34 -8.32 -28.08
C ILE A 81 -15.39 -8.65 -29.26
N ASN A 82 -14.98 -7.64 -30.05
CA ASN A 82 -14.05 -7.82 -31.15
C ASN A 82 -12.59 -7.92 -30.69
N ILE A 83 -12.30 -7.50 -29.46
CA ILE A 83 -10.95 -7.45 -28.88
C ILE A 83 -10.76 -8.60 -27.89
N MET A 84 -11.78 -8.91 -27.08
CA MET A 84 -11.67 -9.84 -25.97
C MET A 84 -13.00 -10.52 -25.64
N PRO A 85 -12.94 -11.73 -25.05
CA PRO A 85 -14.14 -12.44 -24.61
C PRO A 85 -14.82 -11.65 -23.49
N ILE A 86 -16.14 -11.52 -23.61
CA ILE A 86 -17.01 -10.95 -22.59
C ILE A 86 -17.92 -12.03 -22.03
N SER A 87 -18.32 -11.87 -20.78
CA SER A 87 -19.39 -12.63 -20.16
C SER A 87 -20.34 -11.70 -19.43
N VAL A 88 -21.46 -12.24 -18.97
CA VAL A 88 -22.42 -11.51 -18.13
C VAL A 88 -22.21 -11.98 -16.69
N SER A 89 -21.96 -11.03 -15.80
CA SER A 89 -21.80 -11.31 -14.37
C SER A 89 -23.11 -11.78 -13.74
N THR A 90 -23.04 -12.31 -12.52
CA THR A 90 -24.23 -12.67 -11.72
C THR A 90 -25.17 -11.50 -11.46
N GLU A 91 -24.63 -10.27 -11.48
CA GLU A 91 -25.38 -9.01 -11.33
C GLU A 91 -25.92 -8.48 -12.67
N LYS A 92 -25.85 -9.27 -13.74
CA LYS A 92 -26.29 -8.94 -15.11
C LYS A 92 -25.52 -7.76 -15.74
N ILE A 93 -24.25 -7.60 -15.36
CA ILE A 93 -23.36 -6.58 -15.91
C ILE A 93 -22.41 -7.25 -16.91
N ASN A 94 -22.17 -6.61 -18.06
CA ASN A 94 -21.16 -7.06 -19.01
C ASN A 94 -19.77 -6.95 -18.39
N GLN A 95 -19.00 -8.04 -18.42
CA GLN A 95 -17.65 -8.10 -17.90
C GLN A 95 -16.69 -8.72 -18.91
N VAL A 96 -15.43 -8.33 -18.85
CA VAL A 96 -14.36 -8.97 -19.61
C VAL A 96 -13.92 -10.24 -18.89
N ASP A 97 -13.79 -11.34 -19.63
CA ASP A 97 -13.49 -12.67 -19.10
C ASP A 97 -11.98 -12.94 -18.95
N LEU A 98 -11.18 -11.87 -18.95
CA LEU A 98 -9.72 -11.89 -18.77
C LEU A 98 -9.31 -11.13 -17.50
N THR A 99 -8.21 -11.57 -16.88
CA THR A 99 -7.65 -10.89 -15.72
C THR A 99 -6.98 -9.56 -16.11
N LEU A 100 -6.84 -8.67 -15.12
CA LEU A 100 -6.27 -7.33 -15.28
C LEU A 100 -4.94 -7.31 -16.02
N GLU A 101 -4.08 -8.29 -15.77
CA GLU A 101 -2.73 -8.40 -16.35
C GLU A 101 -2.72 -8.49 -17.88
N TYR A 102 -3.83 -8.87 -18.48
CA TYR A 102 -3.97 -8.97 -19.94
C TYR A 102 -4.62 -7.73 -20.54
N ILE A 103 -5.47 -7.00 -19.80
CA ILE A 103 -6.24 -5.86 -20.34
C ILE A 103 -5.32 -4.79 -20.93
N GLU A 104 -4.29 -4.38 -20.19
CA GLU A 104 -3.34 -3.35 -20.65
C GLU A 104 -2.57 -3.80 -21.90
N LYS A 105 -2.30 -5.10 -22.05
CA LYS A 105 -1.60 -5.64 -23.22
C LYS A 105 -2.42 -5.57 -24.51
N PHE A 106 -3.75 -5.49 -24.39
CA PHE A 106 -4.66 -5.26 -25.51
C PHE A 106 -4.84 -3.78 -25.84
N GLY A 107 -4.11 -2.87 -25.18
CA GLY A 107 -4.17 -1.43 -25.45
C GLY A 107 -5.47 -0.78 -24.98
N LEU A 108 -6.24 -1.43 -24.11
CA LEU A 108 -7.49 -0.89 -23.60
C LEU A 108 -7.26 0.04 -22.42
N ILE A 109 -8.09 1.08 -22.35
CA ILE A 109 -8.08 2.04 -21.24
C ILE A 109 -8.93 1.47 -20.11
N LYS A 110 -8.33 1.35 -18.93
CA LYS A 110 -9.03 1.00 -17.70
C LYS A 110 -9.14 2.24 -16.80
N ILE A 111 -10.32 2.43 -16.23
CA ILE A 111 -10.58 3.44 -15.20
C ILE A 111 -11.18 2.73 -13.99
N ASP A 112 -10.65 3.02 -12.79
CA ASP A 112 -11.21 2.52 -11.55
C ASP A 112 -12.14 3.55 -10.90
N PHE A 113 -13.42 3.20 -10.75
CA PHE A 113 -14.42 3.93 -9.98
C PHE A 113 -14.52 3.35 -8.58
N LEU A 114 -13.79 3.94 -7.64
CA LEU A 114 -13.76 3.50 -6.26
C LEU A 114 -14.88 4.18 -5.46
N GLY A 115 -15.78 3.39 -4.88
CA GLY A 115 -16.75 3.87 -3.91
C GLY A 115 -16.07 4.11 -2.55
N LEU A 116 -15.73 5.36 -2.24
CA LEU A 116 -15.12 5.70 -0.95
C LEU A 116 -16.19 6.18 0.04
N LYS A 117 -16.47 5.36 1.06
CA LYS A 117 -17.45 5.67 2.12
C LYS A 117 -17.21 7.05 2.76
N THR A 118 -15.95 7.45 2.91
CA THR A 118 -15.55 8.76 3.43
C THR A 118 -16.18 9.92 2.65
N LEU A 119 -16.20 9.85 1.31
CA LEU A 119 -16.79 10.91 0.49
C LEU A 119 -18.31 10.99 0.70
N THR A 120 -18.98 9.86 0.84
CA THR A 120 -20.41 9.84 1.18
C THR A 120 -20.69 10.44 2.56
N ILE A 121 -19.82 10.18 3.55
CA ILE A 121 -19.93 10.80 4.88
C ILE A 121 -19.77 12.31 4.77
N ILE A 122 -18.71 12.80 4.10
CA ILE A 122 -18.47 14.23 3.90
C ILE A 122 -19.67 14.88 3.18
N GLN A 123 -20.15 14.27 2.10
CA GLN A 123 -21.33 14.79 1.37
C GLN A 123 -22.56 14.92 2.25
N ASN A 124 -22.80 13.97 3.16
CA ASN A 124 -23.93 14.06 4.08
C ASN A 124 -23.73 15.13 5.14
N ILE A 125 -22.51 15.31 5.65
CA ILE A 125 -22.17 16.42 6.56
C ILE A 125 -22.44 17.76 5.85
N GLU A 126 -21.99 17.94 4.62
CA GLU A 126 -22.17 19.20 3.88
C GLU A 126 -23.62 19.56 3.56
N LYS A 127 -24.52 18.58 3.47
CA LYS A 127 -25.96 18.83 3.27
C LYS A 127 -26.59 19.54 4.46
N ASP A 128 -26.08 19.29 5.66
CA ASP A 128 -26.60 19.87 6.91
C ASP A 128 -25.90 21.19 7.27
N LEU A 129 -24.86 21.59 6.52
CA LEU A 129 -24.10 22.81 6.71
C LEU A 129 -24.63 23.97 5.84
N ASN A 130 -24.49 25.20 6.37
CA ASN A 130 -24.70 26.40 5.58
C ASN A 130 -23.66 26.47 4.46
N TYR A 131 -23.95 27.21 3.39
CA TYR A 131 -23.07 27.34 2.23
C TYR A 131 -21.64 27.79 2.61
N GLU A 132 -21.52 28.72 3.55
CA GLU A 132 -20.24 29.27 4.01
C GLU A 132 -19.41 28.29 4.85
N ASP A 133 -20.05 27.25 5.41
CA ASP A 133 -19.40 26.22 6.23
C ASP A 133 -18.98 24.98 5.42
N ARG A 134 -19.26 24.97 4.10
CA ARG A 134 -18.90 23.85 3.21
C ARG A 134 -17.44 23.91 2.78
N PHE A 135 -16.86 22.76 2.46
CA PHE A 135 -15.45 22.62 2.12
C PHE A 135 -15.02 23.54 0.98
N ASP A 136 -15.76 23.55 -0.14
CA ASP A 136 -15.38 24.35 -1.32
C ASP A 136 -15.34 25.86 -1.02
N TYR A 137 -16.28 26.35 -0.19
CA TYR A 137 -16.28 27.76 0.22
C TYR A 137 -15.07 28.04 1.14
N ILE A 138 -14.91 27.27 2.22
CA ILE A 138 -13.80 27.41 3.17
C ILE A 138 -12.45 27.34 2.46
N ALA A 139 -12.27 26.37 1.55
CA ALA A 139 -11.04 26.19 0.78
C ALA A 139 -10.74 27.38 -0.14
N SER A 140 -11.78 28.05 -0.68
CA SER A 140 -11.62 29.22 -1.54
C SER A 140 -11.35 30.51 -0.78
N THR A 141 -11.83 30.62 0.47
CA THR A 141 -11.76 31.87 1.25
C THR A 141 -10.73 31.87 2.36
N THR A 142 -10.20 30.70 2.75
CA THR A 142 -9.31 30.54 3.90
C THR A 142 -7.86 30.36 3.43
N PRO A 143 -6.98 31.35 3.63
CA PRO A 143 -5.55 31.17 3.39
C PRO A 143 -5.00 30.08 4.31
N ASN A 144 -4.09 29.24 3.80
CA ASN A 144 -3.38 28.23 4.59
C ASN A 144 -4.30 27.26 5.36
N ILE A 145 -5.40 26.79 4.75
CA ILE A 145 -6.33 25.80 5.33
C ILE A 145 -5.62 24.56 5.94
N TYR A 146 -4.43 24.22 5.45
CA TYR A 146 -3.60 23.11 5.92
C TYR A 146 -2.89 23.35 7.27
N GLN A 147 -2.92 24.57 7.82
CA GLN A 147 -2.27 24.94 9.08
C GLN A 147 -3.27 25.36 10.17
N ASP A 148 -4.51 24.88 10.10
CA ASP A 148 -5.51 25.17 11.13
C ASP A 148 -5.09 24.61 12.50
N SER A 149 -4.80 25.52 13.44
CA SER A 149 -4.28 25.19 14.77
C SER A 149 -5.25 24.32 15.59
N GLN A 150 -6.56 24.50 15.42
CA GLN A 150 -7.56 23.72 16.16
C GLN A 150 -7.59 22.27 15.68
N THR A 151 -7.55 22.06 14.37
CA THR A 151 -7.45 20.75 13.73
C THR A 151 -6.17 20.04 14.17
N LEU A 152 -5.02 20.70 14.08
CA LEU A 152 -3.73 20.10 14.52
C LEU A 152 -3.76 19.73 16.00
N LYS A 153 -4.33 20.57 16.87
CA LYS A 153 -4.50 20.27 18.31
C LYS A 153 -5.42 19.07 18.54
N CYS A 154 -6.52 18.96 17.79
CA CYS A 154 -7.45 17.83 17.84
C CYS A 154 -6.75 16.52 17.46
N LEU A 155 -5.99 16.54 16.37
CA LEU A 155 -5.19 15.41 15.89
C LEU A 155 -4.14 14.97 16.92
N ASN A 156 -3.36 15.91 17.46
CA ASN A 156 -2.36 15.61 18.50
C ASN A 156 -2.99 15.10 19.81
N SER A 157 -4.23 15.48 20.10
CA SER A 157 -5.01 14.95 21.23
C SER A 157 -5.57 13.55 20.95
N THR A 158 -5.29 12.98 19.77
CA THR A 158 -5.75 11.66 19.30
C THR A 158 -7.28 11.54 19.21
N LEU A 159 -7.98 12.67 19.11
CA LEU A 159 -9.43 12.75 18.91
C LEU A 159 -9.78 12.52 17.43
N SER A 160 -9.28 11.42 16.86
CA SER A 160 -9.38 11.10 15.43
C SER A 160 -10.49 10.10 15.09
N GLN A 161 -11.46 9.91 15.99
CA GLN A 161 -12.57 8.99 15.75
C GLN A 161 -13.41 9.43 14.55
N GLY A 162 -13.62 8.53 13.59
CA GLY A 162 -14.31 8.84 12.35
C GLY A 162 -13.51 9.65 11.33
N ILE A 163 -12.25 10.03 11.64
CA ILE A 163 -11.37 10.69 10.66
C ILE A 163 -10.69 9.62 9.80
N PHE A 164 -10.85 9.76 8.48
CA PHE A 164 -10.36 8.80 7.49
C PHE A 164 -8.84 8.55 7.63
N GLN A 165 -8.43 7.29 7.46
CA GLN A 165 -7.07 6.77 7.58
C GLN A 165 -6.42 6.81 8.98
N ILE A 166 -6.91 7.65 9.91
CA ILE A 166 -6.22 7.90 11.17
C ILE A 166 -6.97 7.53 12.46
N ASP A 167 -8.02 6.71 12.35
CA ASP A 167 -8.84 6.30 13.50
C ASP A 167 -8.28 5.06 14.25
N SER A 168 -7.40 4.27 13.62
CA SER A 168 -6.94 3.01 14.23
C SER A 168 -6.16 3.24 15.55
N PRO A 169 -6.25 2.34 16.54
CA PRO A 169 -5.51 2.48 17.79
C PRO A 169 -3.99 2.61 17.59
N GLY A 170 -3.44 1.85 16.64
CA GLY A 170 -2.03 1.94 16.29
C GLY A 170 -1.66 3.29 15.69
N MET A 171 -2.50 3.84 14.80
CA MET A 171 -2.26 5.16 14.23
C MET A 171 -2.32 6.25 15.30
N LYS A 172 -3.31 6.21 16.20
CA LYS A 172 -3.40 7.15 17.33
C LYS A 172 -2.13 7.14 18.20
N LYS A 173 -1.57 5.96 18.45
CA LYS A 173 -0.29 5.82 19.17
C LYS A 173 0.87 6.44 18.38
N THR A 174 0.93 6.23 17.07
CA THR A 174 1.94 6.83 16.19
C THR A 174 1.85 8.36 16.19
N ILE A 175 0.64 8.91 16.03
CA ILE A 175 0.41 10.36 16.08
C ILE A 175 0.91 10.93 17.41
N LYS A 176 0.57 10.29 18.54
CA LYS A 176 1.04 10.71 19.86
C LYS A 176 2.56 10.66 20.00
N ASN A 177 3.23 9.71 19.35
CA ASN A 177 4.68 9.57 19.42
C ASN A 177 5.41 10.63 18.57
N VAL A 178 4.95 10.81 17.33
CA VAL A 178 5.57 11.69 16.32
C VAL A 178 5.19 13.15 16.55
N GLY A 179 3.92 13.44 16.81
CA GLY A 179 3.36 14.79 16.84
C GLY A 179 3.12 15.36 15.43
N ILE A 180 2.05 16.15 15.27
CA ILE A 180 1.66 16.78 14.01
C ILE A 180 1.69 18.30 14.18
N ASP A 181 2.76 18.94 13.73
CA ASP A 181 2.92 20.40 13.78
C ASP A 181 2.50 21.04 12.46
N THR A 182 2.56 20.27 11.38
CA THR A 182 2.20 20.67 10.02
C THR A 182 1.40 19.58 9.31
N PHE A 183 0.75 19.94 8.20
CA PHE A 183 0.10 18.95 7.34
C PHE A 183 1.08 17.91 6.77
N ASN A 184 2.35 18.28 6.57
CA ASN A 184 3.38 17.36 6.07
C ASN A 184 3.64 16.21 7.07
N ASP A 185 3.54 16.47 8.37
CA ASP A 185 3.67 15.43 9.39
C ASP A 185 2.56 14.37 9.27
N LEU A 186 1.32 14.80 9.00
CA LEU A 186 0.20 13.89 8.80
C LEU A 186 0.46 12.97 7.59
N PHE A 187 0.96 13.53 6.50
CA PHE A 187 1.32 12.77 5.30
C PHE A 187 2.46 11.79 5.54
N ALA A 188 3.51 12.20 6.28
CA ALA A 188 4.63 11.34 6.66
C ALA A 188 4.17 10.19 7.56
N ILE A 189 3.36 10.48 8.58
CA ILE A 189 2.79 9.47 9.49
C ILE A 189 1.98 8.42 8.73
N ILE A 190 1.10 8.84 7.82
CA ILE A 190 0.29 7.92 7.01
C ILE A 190 1.18 7.05 6.11
N SER A 191 2.27 7.61 5.59
CA SER A 191 3.21 6.91 4.72
C SER A 191 4.05 5.88 5.49
N LEU A 192 4.52 6.25 6.69
CA LEU A 192 5.30 5.41 7.58
C LEU A 192 4.48 4.31 8.26
N PHE A 193 3.18 4.51 8.49
CA PHE A 193 2.30 3.54 9.14
C PHE A 193 1.89 2.38 8.20
N ARG A 194 2.87 1.73 7.58
CA ARG A 194 2.74 0.58 6.70
C ARG A 194 3.77 -0.50 7.05
N PRO A 195 3.48 -1.80 6.81
CA PRO A 195 4.45 -2.87 7.04
C PRO A 195 5.77 -2.61 6.29
N GLY A 196 6.89 -2.67 6.99
CA GLY A 196 8.21 -2.25 6.51
C GLY A 196 8.57 -0.85 7.03
N PRO A 197 8.02 0.25 6.46
CA PRO A 197 8.32 1.61 6.91
C PRO A 197 8.02 1.90 8.39
N MET A 198 7.13 1.13 9.03
CA MET A 198 6.80 1.30 10.46
C MET A 198 8.01 1.22 11.39
N GLU A 199 9.08 0.53 10.99
CA GLU A 199 10.31 0.42 11.78
C GLU A 199 10.99 1.78 11.97
N TYR A 200 10.84 2.70 11.01
CA TYR A 200 11.43 4.04 11.03
C TYR A 200 10.61 5.06 11.83
N ILE A 201 9.42 4.72 12.33
CA ILE A 201 8.57 5.68 13.07
C ILE A 201 9.27 6.22 14.32
N SER A 202 9.98 5.36 15.05
CA SER A 202 10.68 5.76 16.28
C SER A 202 11.85 6.69 15.98
N GLU A 203 12.61 6.41 14.92
CA GLU A 203 13.71 7.26 14.46
C GLU A 203 13.18 8.60 13.96
N TYR A 204 12.13 8.60 13.13
CA TYR A 204 11.48 9.81 12.64
C TYR A 204 11.01 10.71 13.81
N ALA A 205 10.35 10.12 14.81
CA ALA A 205 9.90 10.85 16.00
C ALA A 205 11.07 11.41 16.83
N SER A 206 12.20 10.69 16.89
CA SER A 206 13.40 11.12 17.60
C SER A 206 14.09 12.29 16.88
N ASN A 207 14.31 12.15 15.58
CA ASN A 207 14.96 13.14 14.74
C ASN A 207 14.14 14.43 14.64
N LYS A 208 12.81 14.30 14.58
CA LYS A 208 11.90 15.45 14.63
C LYS A 208 12.03 16.25 15.92
N LYS A 209 12.15 15.58 17.07
CA LYS A 209 12.29 16.24 18.38
C LYS A 209 13.68 16.83 18.58
N ASN A 210 14.71 16.14 18.10
CA ASN A 210 16.10 16.51 18.24
C ASN A 210 16.81 16.41 16.88
N PRO A 211 16.88 17.52 16.11
CA PRO A 211 17.53 17.53 14.81
C PRO A 211 19.01 17.15 14.82
N GLU A 212 19.68 17.24 15.98
CA GLU A 212 21.07 16.80 16.17
C GLU A 212 21.27 15.29 15.99
N ASN A 213 20.19 14.50 16.08
CA ASN A 213 20.24 13.05 15.83
C ASN A 213 20.34 12.70 14.34
N ILE A 214 20.10 13.67 13.45
CA ILE A 214 20.10 13.43 12.00
C ILE A 214 21.54 13.31 11.53
N GLU A 215 21.91 12.11 11.09
CA GLU A 215 23.18 11.87 10.42
C GLU A 215 23.17 12.54 9.04
N LEU A 216 24.15 13.41 8.79
CA LEU A 216 24.34 14.05 7.49
C LEU A 216 25.13 13.11 6.58
N ILE A 217 24.56 12.78 5.43
CA ILE A 217 25.16 11.82 4.49
C ILE A 217 25.85 12.58 3.35
N HIS A 218 25.11 13.48 2.71
CA HIS A 218 25.59 14.26 1.57
C HIS A 218 24.67 15.47 1.37
N PRO A 219 25.17 16.68 1.05
CA PRO A 219 24.34 17.89 0.98
C PRO A 219 23.09 17.76 0.10
N VAL A 220 23.21 17.07 -1.04
CA VAL A 220 22.07 16.79 -1.94
C VAL A 220 21.04 15.85 -1.30
N TYR A 221 21.50 14.80 -0.63
CA TYR A 221 20.63 13.86 0.09
C TYR A 221 19.93 14.60 1.23
N ASP A 222 20.71 15.25 2.10
CA ASP A 222 20.24 15.92 3.31
C ASP A 222 19.21 17.01 2.99
N GLU A 223 19.38 17.73 1.89
CA GLU A 223 18.38 18.69 1.40
C GLU A 223 17.04 18.03 1.06
N ILE A 224 17.05 16.88 0.38
CA ILE A 224 15.85 16.20 -0.10
C ILE A 224 15.06 15.55 1.04
N VAL A 225 15.76 15.03 2.05
CA VAL A 225 15.13 14.35 3.20
C VAL A 225 14.95 15.27 4.41
N ARG A 226 15.23 16.56 4.28
CA ARG A 226 15.14 17.54 5.38
C ARG A 226 13.76 17.57 6.02
N GLU A 227 12.71 17.68 5.20
CA GLU A 227 11.31 17.70 5.62
C GLU A 227 10.81 16.36 6.17
N THR A 228 11.63 15.30 6.03
CA THR A 228 11.38 13.97 6.56
C THR A 228 12.45 13.54 7.56
N PHE A 229 13.15 14.51 8.14
CA PHE A 229 14.10 14.34 9.25
C PHE A 229 15.18 13.27 8.99
N GLY A 230 15.76 13.28 7.79
CA GLY A 230 16.85 12.37 7.41
C GLY A 230 16.40 11.05 6.80
N ILE A 231 15.11 10.76 6.81
CA ILE A 231 14.56 9.45 6.43
C ILE A 231 13.88 9.54 5.06
N ILE A 232 14.18 8.61 4.15
CA ILE A 232 13.43 8.49 2.90
C ILE A 232 12.03 7.91 3.21
N VAL A 233 11.00 8.73 3.03
CA VAL A 233 9.60 8.32 3.23
C VAL A 233 8.89 8.17 1.87
N TYR A 234 9.22 9.02 0.91
CA TYR A 234 8.53 9.11 -0.37
C TYR A 234 9.36 8.54 -1.51
N GLN A 235 8.68 7.98 -2.51
CA GLN A 235 9.36 7.43 -3.68
C GLN A 235 9.97 8.55 -4.54
N GLU A 236 9.34 9.72 -4.51
CA GLU A 236 9.78 10.95 -5.15
C GLU A 236 11.14 11.40 -4.61
N GLN A 237 11.43 11.17 -3.32
CA GLN A 237 12.74 11.49 -2.74
C GLN A 237 13.84 10.61 -3.34
N ILE A 238 13.58 9.31 -3.54
CA ILE A 238 14.52 8.40 -4.21
C ILE A 238 14.81 8.90 -5.64
N MET A 239 13.76 9.30 -6.36
CA MET A 239 13.92 9.82 -7.71
C MET A 239 14.73 11.12 -7.71
N GLN A 240 14.38 12.07 -6.85
CA GLN A 240 15.09 13.35 -6.73
C GLN A 240 16.56 13.16 -6.37
N ILE A 241 16.90 12.21 -5.49
CA ILE A 241 18.28 11.89 -5.12
C ILE A 241 19.02 11.40 -6.37
N ALA A 242 18.47 10.44 -7.10
CA ALA A 242 19.10 9.92 -8.32
C ALA A 242 19.26 10.99 -9.42
N GLN A 243 18.30 11.91 -9.54
CA GLN A 243 18.36 13.01 -10.50
C GLN A 243 19.40 14.07 -10.11
N LYS A 244 19.35 14.56 -8.86
CA LYS A 244 20.24 15.64 -8.40
C LYS A 244 21.67 15.17 -8.17
N LEU A 245 21.86 13.95 -7.67
CA LEU A 245 23.18 13.42 -7.34
C LEU A 245 23.91 12.97 -8.61
N VAL A 246 23.30 12.07 -9.38
CA VAL A 246 23.98 11.40 -10.51
C VAL A 246 23.41 11.79 -11.88
N GLY A 247 22.53 12.79 -11.96
CA GLY A 247 22.05 13.34 -13.22
C GLY A 247 21.12 12.40 -14.01
N MET A 248 20.46 11.44 -13.36
CA MET A 248 19.50 10.58 -14.04
C MET A 248 18.33 11.40 -14.63
N SER A 249 17.82 11.00 -15.79
CA SER A 249 16.56 11.54 -16.30
C SER A 249 15.37 11.07 -15.45
N PHE A 250 14.22 11.74 -15.58
CA PHE A 250 12.99 11.33 -14.89
C PHE A 250 12.61 9.86 -15.19
N GLY A 251 12.75 9.45 -16.45
CA GLY A 251 12.49 8.07 -16.86
C GLY A 251 13.46 7.06 -16.23
N GLN A 252 14.76 7.40 -16.18
CA GLN A 252 15.76 6.54 -15.53
C GLN A 252 15.50 6.41 -14.02
N ALA A 253 15.19 7.51 -13.35
CA ALA A 253 14.87 7.54 -11.93
C ALA A 253 13.59 6.74 -11.59
N ASP A 254 12.54 6.80 -12.43
CA ASP A 254 11.34 5.97 -12.22
C ASP A 254 11.64 4.48 -12.39
N ILE A 255 12.50 4.10 -13.36
CA ILE A 255 12.88 2.69 -13.51
C ILE A 255 13.70 2.21 -12.32
N LEU A 256 14.62 3.02 -11.79
CA LEU A 256 15.34 2.72 -10.54
C LEU A 256 14.36 2.48 -9.38
N ARG A 257 13.43 3.42 -9.14
CA ARG A 257 12.38 3.30 -8.11
C ARG A 257 11.56 2.01 -8.25
N ARG A 258 11.11 1.67 -9.47
CA ARG A 258 10.38 0.42 -9.75
C ARG A 258 11.22 -0.82 -9.45
N THR A 259 12.50 -0.77 -9.77
CA THR A 259 13.43 -1.89 -9.57
C THR A 259 13.63 -2.16 -8.07
N ILE A 260 13.87 -1.11 -7.27
CA ILE A 260 13.96 -1.19 -5.81
C ILE A 260 12.65 -1.75 -5.22
N SER A 261 11.49 -1.24 -5.67
CA SER A 261 10.18 -1.67 -5.18
C SER A 261 9.88 -3.15 -5.45
N LYS A 262 10.41 -3.71 -6.55
CA LYS A 262 10.23 -5.12 -6.92
C LYS A 262 11.24 -6.08 -6.26
N LYS A 263 12.28 -5.56 -5.61
CA LYS A 263 13.38 -6.35 -5.01
C LYS A 263 14.02 -7.32 -6.02
N ASP A 264 14.12 -6.93 -7.29
CA ASP A 264 14.75 -7.72 -8.36
C ASP A 264 16.27 -7.60 -8.25
N LEU A 265 16.91 -8.57 -7.57
CA LEU A 265 18.34 -8.53 -7.23
C LEU A 265 19.24 -8.36 -8.47
N ILE A 266 18.91 -9.02 -9.58
CA ILE A 266 19.71 -8.97 -10.81
C ILE A 266 19.67 -7.56 -11.39
N LYS A 267 18.48 -6.96 -11.47
CA LYS A 267 18.34 -5.59 -11.97
C LYS A 267 18.92 -4.57 -11.00
N MET A 268 18.82 -4.79 -9.70
CA MET A 268 19.42 -3.88 -8.70
C MET A 268 20.93 -3.79 -8.86
N GLU A 269 21.63 -4.91 -9.09
CA GLU A 269 23.09 -4.88 -9.36
C GLU A 269 23.46 -4.15 -10.65
N GLN A 270 22.65 -4.33 -11.71
CA GLN A 270 22.83 -3.58 -12.96
C GLN A 270 22.65 -2.07 -12.74
N TYR A 271 21.61 -1.68 -12.00
CA TYR A 271 21.35 -0.28 -11.68
C TYR A 271 22.37 0.32 -10.73
N LYS A 272 22.92 -0.45 -9.80
CA LYS A 272 24.03 -0.03 -8.94
C LYS A 272 25.26 0.31 -9.77
N THR A 273 25.62 -0.58 -10.71
CA THR A 273 26.74 -0.35 -11.63
C THR A 273 26.52 0.92 -12.47
N PHE A 274 25.31 1.09 -13.01
CA PHE A 274 24.94 2.28 -13.78
C PHE A 274 24.98 3.57 -12.94
N PHE A 275 24.48 3.52 -11.71
CA PHE A 275 24.51 4.63 -10.77
C PHE A 275 25.95 5.07 -10.47
N ASN A 276 26.85 4.13 -10.17
CA ASN A 276 28.24 4.43 -9.86
C ASN A 276 28.99 5.05 -11.06
N GLN A 277 28.71 4.59 -12.28
CA GLN A 277 29.27 5.20 -13.49
C GLN A 277 28.82 6.65 -13.67
N LEU A 278 27.56 6.95 -13.35
CA LEU A 278 27.04 8.31 -13.39
C LEU A 278 27.60 9.18 -12.25
N ALA A 279 27.78 8.62 -11.05
CA ALA A 279 28.43 9.29 -9.93
C ALA A 279 29.85 9.75 -10.30
N GLN A 280 30.65 8.86 -10.88
CA GLN A 280 32.00 9.21 -11.36
C GLN A 280 31.98 10.34 -12.39
N LYS A 281 31.04 10.32 -13.33
CA LYS A 281 30.89 11.41 -14.33
C LYS A 281 30.51 12.75 -13.70
N ASN A 282 29.85 12.72 -12.54
CA ASN A 282 29.46 13.89 -11.78
C ASN A 282 30.47 14.28 -10.69
N ASN A 283 31.67 13.67 -10.68
CA ASN A 283 32.71 13.87 -9.67
C ASN A 283 32.23 13.56 -8.23
N ILE A 284 31.38 12.57 -8.09
CA ILE A 284 30.93 12.03 -6.80
C ILE A 284 31.67 10.72 -6.58
N ASP A 285 32.25 10.57 -5.39
CA ASP A 285 32.90 9.33 -4.98
C ASP A 285 31.87 8.19 -4.98
N PRO A 286 32.12 7.08 -5.70
CA PRO A 286 31.21 5.93 -5.69
C PRO A 286 31.24 5.10 -4.40
N GLU A 287 32.25 5.27 -3.54
CA GLU A 287 32.30 4.68 -2.19
C GLU A 287 31.49 5.50 -1.18
#